data_AF-A0A913YR56-F1
#
_entry.id   AF-A0A913YR56-F1
#
_cell.length_a   1.000
_cell.length_b   1.000
_cell.length_c   1.000
_cell.angle_alpha   90.00
_cell.angle_beta   90.00
_cell.angle_gamma   90.00
#
_symmetry.space_group_name_H-M   'P 1'
#
loop_
_entity.id
_entity.type
_entity.pdbx_description
1 polymer ?
#
loop_
_entity_poly.entity_id
_entity_poly.type
_entity_poly.pdbx_seq_one_letter_code
_entity_poly.pdbx_strand_id
1 'polypeptide(L)'
;MATSSKKSVMNWSEEKDIVLMRQMVGTGIFEFRAGSKERGKTWLEIAESLNTDERFGGALTARGARDRFTLISRRQKSKNLAQIKSTGGGGEERTEFDILIEDLIELNEEAEKKAQDQTDNQKEKEKQDKEKGLDMRQKAMETMGQTRKRTSEDKDDVFERMKRRRSRSETVTWLDKKAEQDTEWRKLLVEESKREIGIWQGKTRGKSWKFRENSWKCK
;
A
#
# COMPACT_ATOMS: atom_id res chain seq x y z
N MET A 1 45.54 34.80 -34.18
CA MET A 1 44.09 34.88 -34.47
C MET A 1 43.57 33.46 -34.62
N ALA A 2 42.75 32.98 -33.68
CA ALA A 2 42.17 31.64 -33.77
C ALA A 2 41.04 31.66 -34.80
N THR A 3 41.23 31.00 -35.93
CA THR A 3 40.20 30.82 -36.95
C THR A 3 39.14 29.87 -36.41
N SER A 4 38.01 30.42 -35.99
CA SER A 4 36.82 29.67 -35.60
C SER A 4 36.33 28.88 -36.82
N SER A 5 36.68 27.60 -36.87
CA SER A 5 36.18 26.67 -37.89
C SER A 5 34.66 26.59 -37.77
N LYS A 6 33.93 27.10 -38.78
CA LYS A 6 32.47 27.00 -38.85
C LYS A 6 32.10 25.52 -38.81
N LYS A 7 31.51 25.07 -37.70
CA LYS A 7 30.98 23.71 -37.59
C LYS A 7 29.93 23.51 -38.68
N SER A 8 30.20 22.59 -39.60
CA SER A 8 29.23 22.13 -40.60
C SER A 8 27.96 21.66 -39.87
N VAL A 9 26.81 22.25 -40.21
CA VAL A 9 25.52 21.78 -39.70
C VAL A 9 25.21 20.48 -40.42
N MET A 10 25.11 19.38 -39.67
CA MET A 10 24.76 18.06 -40.21
C MET A 10 23.39 18.11 -40.88
N ASN A 11 23.34 17.74 -42.16
CA ASN A 11 22.08 17.58 -42.89
C ASN A 11 21.41 16.26 -42.45
N TRP A 12 20.28 16.39 -41.76
CA TRP A 12 19.46 15.27 -41.31
C TRP A 12 18.40 14.91 -42.36
N SER A 13 18.29 13.63 -42.68
CA SER A 13 17.24 13.04 -43.51
C SER A 13 16.52 11.94 -42.73
N GLU A 14 15.37 11.51 -43.24
CA GLU A 14 14.58 10.44 -42.61
C GLU A 14 15.36 9.12 -42.54
N GLU A 15 16.11 8.77 -43.60
CA GLU A 15 17.00 7.61 -43.59
C GLU A 15 18.04 7.65 -42.47
N LYS A 16 18.63 8.83 -42.20
CA LYS A 16 19.58 9.01 -41.09
C LYS A 16 18.89 8.91 -39.74
N ASP A 17 17.65 9.39 -39.65
CA ASP A 17 16.86 9.27 -38.42
C ASP A 17 16.51 7.80 -38.14
N ILE A 18 16.15 7.01 -39.16
CA ILE A 18 15.91 5.56 -39.01
C ILE A 18 17.16 4.85 -38.52
N VAL A 19 18.33 5.13 -39.12
CA VAL A 19 19.60 4.50 -38.69
C VAL A 19 19.95 4.90 -37.26
N LEU A 20 19.76 6.17 -36.89
CA LEU A 20 19.92 6.63 -35.50
C LEU A 20 19.00 5.87 -34.54
N MET A 21 17.71 5.76 -34.87
CA MET A 21 16.73 5.07 -34.03
C MET A 21 17.04 3.57 -33.90
N ARG A 22 17.41 2.90 -34.99
CA ARG A 22 17.83 1.49 -34.96
C ARG A 22 19.06 1.30 -34.06
N GLN A 23 20.04 2.20 -34.13
CA GLN A 23 21.21 2.14 -33.25
C GLN A 23 20.83 2.38 -31.78
N MET A 24 19.87 3.28 -31.51
CA MET A 24 19.35 3.50 -30.16
C MET A 24 18.65 2.26 -29.58
N VAL A 25 17.88 1.55 -30.41
CA VAL A 25 17.25 0.27 -30.03
C VAL A 25 18.34 -0.77 -29.72
N GLY A 26 19.31 -0.95 -30.63
CA GLY A 26 20.37 -1.96 -30.47
C GLY A 26 21.30 -1.72 -29.29
N THR A 27 21.50 -0.46 -28.88
CA THR A 27 22.32 -0.11 -27.71
C THR A 27 21.55 -0.07 -26.40
N GLY A 28 20.21 -0.19 -26.42
CA GLY A 28 19.40 -0.22 -25.21
C GLY A 28 19.46 1.07 -24.38
N ILE A 29 19.51 2.24 -25.03
CA ILE A 29 19.82 3.51 -24.33
C ILE A 29 18.87 3.86 -23.16
N PHE A 30 17.61 3.43 -23.25
CA PHE A 30 16.58 3.72 -22.23
C PHE A 30 16.59 2.75 -21.05
N GLU A 31 17.43 1.71 -21.06
CA GLU A 31 17.67 0.89 -19.87
C GLU A 31 18.30 1.71 -18.73
N PHE A 32 19.08 2.73 -19.11
CA PHE A 32 19.76 3.61 -18.17
C PHE A 32 18.89 4.82 -17.78
N ARG A 33 18.95 5.18 -16.50
CA ARG A 33 18.24 6.35 -15.96
C ARG A 33 18.63 7.64 -16.71
N ALA A 34 17.65 8.50 -16.96
CA ALA A 34 17.87 9.85 -17.50
C ALA A 34 18.89 10.63 -16.64
N GLY A 35 19.86 11.27 -17.30
CA GLY A 35 20.93 12.03 -16.64
C GLY A 35 22.03 11.19 -15.97
N SER A 36 21.97 9.86 -16.05
CA SER A 36 23.06 8.99 -15.58
C SER A 36 24.31 9.13 -16.45
N LYS A 37 25.48 8.87 -15.86
CA LYS A 37 26.76 8.81 -16.60
C LYS A 37 26.74 7.72 -17.66
N GLU A 38 26.10 6.59 -17.38
CA GLU A 38 25.95 5.45 -18.29
C GLU A 38 25.16 5.84 -19.53
N ARG A 39 24.01 6.51 -19.36
CA ARG A 39 23.24 7.04 -20.50
C ARG A 39 24.03 8.08 -21.30
N GLY A 40 24.89 8.86 -20.64
CA GLY A 40 25.82 9.76 -21.31
C GLY A 40 26.83 9.02 -22.19
N LYS A 41 27.36 7.89 -21.71
CA LYS A 41 28.30 7.02 -22.44
C LYS A 41 27.64 6.32 -23.62
N THR A 42 26.42 5.81 -23.47
CA THR A 42 25.71 5.17 -24.59
C THR A 42 25.40 6.17 -25.70
N TRP A 43 25.07 7.42 -25.39
CA TRP A 43 24.98 8.48 -26.42
C TRP A 43 26.31 8.74 -27.16
N LEU A 44 27.46 8.59 -26.49
CA LEU A 44 28.77 8.70 -27.12
C LEU A 44 29.04 7.50 -28.03
N GLU A 45 28.79 6.29 -27.54
CA GLU A 45 28.92 5.05 -28.31
C GLU A 45 28.04 5.06 -29.56
N ILE A 46 26.79 5.49 -29.45
CA ILE A 46 25.90 5.66 -30.60
C ILE A 46 26.51 6.65 -31.61
N ALA A 47 27.00 7.80 -31.16
CA ALA A 47 27.58 8.77 -32.07
C ALA A 47 28.86 8.24 -32.75
N GLU A 48 29.73 7.56 -32.01
CA GLU A 48 30.93 6.91 -32.54
C GLU A 48 30.59 5.81 -33.56
N SER A 49 29.62 4.95 -33.25
CA SER A 49 29.14 3.91 -34.16
C SER A 49 28.46 4.47 -35.40
N LEU A 50 27.75 5.60 -35.31
CA LEU A 50 27.14 6.23 -36.48
C LEU A 50 28.16 6.98 -37.33
N ASN A 51 29.23 7.48 -36.72
CA ASN A 51 30.31 8.15 -37.44
C ASN A 51 31.14 7.22 -38.33
N THR A 52 31.06 5.89 -38.14
CA THR A 52 31.67 4.93 -39.07
C THR A 52 30.91 4.82 -40.39
N ASP A 53 29.64 5.22 -40.42
CA ASP A 53 28.83 5.25 -41.64
C ASP A 53 29.08 6.58 -42.40
N GLU A 54 29.36 6.46 -43.70
CA GLU A 54 29.62 7.57 -44.62
C GLU A 54 28.50 8.62 -44.61
N ARG A 55 27.25 8.20 -44.34
CA ARG A 55 26.07 9.09 -44.25
C ARG A 55 26.23 10.22 -43.22
N PHE A 56 27.02 9.99 -42.16
CA PHE A 56 27.22 10.93 -41.05
C PHE A 56 28.53 11.71 -41.13
N GLY A 57 29.42 11.38 -42.08
CA GLY A 57 30.64 12.15 -42.36
C GLY A 57 31.58 12.33 -41.16
N GLY A 58 31.51 11.46 -40.16
CA GLY A 58 32.38 11.47 -38.98
C GLY A 58 32.24 12.65 -38.03
N ALA A 59 31.22 13.51 -38.19
CA ALA A 59 31.07 14.76 -37.44
C ALA A 59 29.93 14.73 -36.39
N LEU A 60 29.24 13.59 -36.24
CA LEU A 60 28.14 13.46 -35.30
C LEU A 60 28.68 13.46 -33.86
N THR A 61 28.09 14.30 -33.01
CA THR A 61 28.39 14.32 -31.58
C THR A 61 27.24 13.69 -30.81
N ALA A 62 27.52 13.14 -29.62
CA ALA A 62 26.50 12.63 -28.70
C ALA A 62 25.38 13.65 -28.43
N ARG A 63 25.74 14.93 -28.34
CA ARG A 63 24.77 16.02 -28.19
C ARG A 63 23.90 16.18 -29.43
N GLY A 64 24.50 16.18 -30.63
CA GLY A 64 23.77 16.25 -31.89
C GLY A 64 22.78 15.10 -32.06
N ALA A 65 23.18 13.86 -31.75
CA ALA A 65 22.30 12.70 -31.79
C ALA A 65 21.11 12.84 -30.83
N ARG A 66 21.37 13.25 -29.58
CA ARG A 66 20.32 13.48 -28.57
C ARG A 66 19.37 14.61 -28.95
N ASP A 67 19.91 15.74 -29.40
CA ASP A 67 19.13 16.91 -29.79
C ASP A 67 18.24 16.56 -31.00
N ARG A 68 18.75 15.76 -31.95
CA ARG A 68 17.97 15.24 -33.07
C ARG A 68 16.84 14.34 -32.61
N PHE A 69 17.13 13.35 -31.77
CA PHE A 69 16.10 12.47 -31.21
C PHE A 69 15.00 13.28 -30.50
N THR A 70 15.39 14.25 -29.67
CA THR A 70 14.44 15.13 -28.97
C THR A 70 13.52 15.88 -29.94
N LEU A 71 14.07 16.35 -31.07
CA LEU A 71 13.30 17.05 -32.10
C LEU A 71 12.29 16.12 -32.79
N ILE A 72 12.71 14.92 -33.22
CA ILE A 72 11.83 13.98 -33.92
C ILE A 72 10.73 13.45 -32.98
N SER A 73 11.05 13.17 -31.70
CA SER A 73 10.04 12.74 -30.73
C SER A 73 8.98 13.81 -30.49
N ARG A 74 9.38 15.08 -30.38
CA ARG A 74 8.44 16.20 -30.25
C ARG A 74 7.55 16.33 -31.47
N ARG A 75 8.14 16.24 -32.67
CA ARG A 75 7.40 16.30 -33.93
C ARG A 75 6.38 15.17 -34.04
N GLN A 76 6.75 13.93 -33.69
CA GLN A 76 5.82 12.80 -33.74
C GLN A 76 4.67 12.96 -32.76
N LYS A 77 4.95 13.36 -31.51
CA LYS A 77 3.90 13.63 -30.52
C LYS A 77 2.92 14.69 -31.02
N SER A 78 3.41 15.76 -31.65
CA SER A 78 2.56 16.79 -32.25
C SER A 78 1.74 16.25 -33.43
N LYS A 79 2.33 15.42 -34.31
CA LYS A 79 1.64 14.77 -35.44
C LYS A 79 0.51 13.87 -34.94
N ASN A 80 0.77 13.03 -33.95
CA ASN A 80 -0.21 12.09 -33.38
C ASN A 80 -1.36 12.85 -32.70
N LEU A 81 -1.07 13.90 -31.93
CA LEU A 81 -2.09 14.75 -31.33
C LEU A 81 -2.96 15.46 -32.37
N ALA A 82 -2.39 15.88 -33.50
CA ALA A 82 -3.15 16.49 -34.59
C ALA A 82 -4.06 15.46 -35.29
N GLN A 83 -3.55 14.25 -35.57
CA GLN A 83 -4.36 13.17 -36.15
C GLN A 83 -5.53 12.75 -35.26
N ILE A 84 -5.31 12.62 -33.94
CA ILE A 84 -6.38 12.30 -32.98
C ILE A 84 -7.47 13.36 -33.01
N LYS A 85 -7.10 14.65 -33.07
CA LYS A 85 -8.05 15.77 -33.12
C LYS A 85 -8.83 15.85 -34.43
N SER A 86 -8.18 15.55 -35.56
CA SER A 86 -8.78 15.72 -36.89
C SER A 86 -9.61 14.52 -37.33
N THR A 87 -9.11 13.31 -37.11
CA THR A 87 -9.66 12.08 -37.71
C THR A 87 -10.15 11.09 -36.65
N GLY A 88 -10.21 11.50 -35.38
CA GLY A 88 -10.67 10.65 -34.28
C GLY A 88 -9.78 9.44 -33.99
N GLY A 89 -8.52 9.47 -34.44
CA GLY A 89 -7.55 8.37 -34.27
C GLY A 89 -7.51 7.36 -35.42
N GLY A 90 -8.34 7.51 -36.45
CA GLY A 90 -8.23 6.74 -37.70
C GLY A 90 -7.22 7.38 -38.65
N GLY A 91 -5.93 7.06 -38.48
CA GLY A 91 -4.84 7.59 -39.30
C GLY A 91 -4.37 6.63 -40.40
N GLU A 92 -3.67 7.21 -41.38
CA GLU A 92 -2.94 6.59 -42.50
C GLU A 92 -2.05 5.40 -42.10
N GLU A 93 -1.65 4.56 -43.07
CA GLU A 93 -0.73 3.44 -42.83
C GLU A 93 0.56 3.92 -42.17
N ARG A 94 0.91 3.30 -41.03
CA ARG A 94 2.10 3.66 -40.25
C ARG A 94 3.35 3.20 -40.98
N THR A 95 4.26 4.14 -41.20
CA THR A 95 5.58 3.83 -41.77
C THR A 95 6.49 3.16 -40.73
N GLU A 96 7.57 2.50 -41.18
CA GLU A 96 8.59 1.98 -40.26
C GLU A 96 9.14 3.07 -39.33
N PHE A 97 9.35 4.26 -39.87
CA PHE A 97 9.78 5.42 -39.10
C PHE A 97 8.80 5.73 -37.96
N ASP A 98 7.49 5.78 -38.27
CA ASP A 98 6.43 6.08 -37.29
C ASP A 98 6.39 5.03 -36.17
N ILE A 99 6.52 3.74 -36.51
CA ILE A 99 6.52 2.65 -35.53
C ILE A 99 7.76 2.75 -34.61
N LEU A 100 8.95 2.87 -35.20
CA LEU A 100 10.20 2.91 -34.43
C LEU A 100 10.26 4.11 -33.48
N ILE A 101 9.81 5.29 -33.91
CA ILE A 101 9.84 6.47 -33.05
C ILE A 101 8.81 6.36 -31.93
N GLU A 102 7.64 5.76 -32.18
CA GLU A 102 6.61 5.52 -31.15
C GLU A 102 7.13 4.56 -30.09
N ASP A 103 7.67 3.42 -30.49
CA ASP A 103 8.26 2.44 -29.56
C ASP A 103 9.38 3.05 -28.71
N LEU A 104 10.27 3.85 -29.31
CA LEU A 104 11.34 4.54 -28.59
C LEU A 104 10.81 5.63 -27.64
N ILE A 105 9.71 6.32 -28.01
CA ILE A 105 9.06 7.29 -27.11
C ILE A 105 8.48 6.56 -25.90
N GLU A 106 7.76 5.45 -26.12
CA GLU A 106 7.15 4.65 -25.06
C GLU A 106 8.23 4.11 -24.11
N LEU A 107 9.30 3.52 -24.64
CA LEU A 107 10.45 3.06 -23.85
C LEU A 107 11.08 4.19 -23.02
N ASN A 108 11.22 5.39 -23.59
CA ASN A 108 11.76 6.53 -22.84
C ASN A 108 10.84 6.95 -21.69
N GLU A 109 9.53 7.00 -21.94
CA GLU A 109 8.53 7.37 -20.91
C GLU A 109 8.46 6.34 -19.79
N GLU A 110 8.50 5.05 -20.13
CA GLU A 110 8.59 3.98 -19.13
C GLU A 110 9.85 4.08 -18.28
N ALA A 111 11.00 4.37 -18.90
CA ALA A 111 12.26 4.54 -18.19
C ALA A 111 12.22 5.74 -17.23
N GLU A 112 11.64 6.86 -17.67
CA GLU A 112 11.45 8.05 -16.82
C GLU A 112 10.49 7.78 -15.66
N LYS A 113 9.38 7.08 -15.91
CA LYS A 113 8.43 6.69 -14.86
C LYS A 113 9.06 5.78 -13.82
N LYS A 114 9.77 4.72 -14.24
CA LYS A 114 10.52 3.83 -13.34
C LYS A 114 11.53 4.60 -12.48
N ALA A 115 12.23 5.56 -13.08
CA ALA A 115 13.18 6.40 -12.35
C ALA A 115 12.48 7.31 -11.32
N GLN A 116 11.32 7.88 -11.68
CA GLN A 116 10.53 8.72 -10.79
C GLN A 116 10.01 7.93 -9.58
N ASP A 117 9.40 6.76 -9.83
CA ASP A 117 8.89 5.87 -8.79
C ASP A 117 9.98 5.47 -7.78
N GLN A 118 11.20 5.19 -8.26
CA GLN A 118 12.34 4.91 -7.38
C GLN A 118 12.70 6.12 -6.50
N THR A 119 12.71 7.33 -7.06
CA THR A 119 13.02 8.53 -6.28
C THR A 119 11.96 8.86 -5.24
N ASP A 120 10.68 8.64 -5.55
CA ASP A 120 9.60 8.94 -4.64
C ASP A 120 9.54 7.92 -3.51
N ASN A 121 9.73 6.63 -3.83
CA ASN A 121 9.91 5.58 -2.81
C ASN A 121 11.10 5.87 -1.87
N GLN A 122 12.21 6.38 -2.41
CA GLN A 122 13.36 6.73 -1.58
C GLN A 122 13.07 7.92 -0.65
N LYS A 123 12.42 8.98 -1.17
CA LYS A 123 11.99 10.13 -0.36
C LYS A 123 11.00 9.72 0.72
N GLU A 124 10.09 8.81 0.43
CA GLU A 124 9.12 8.31 1.41
C GLU A 124 9.82 7.54 2.53
N LYS A 125 10.76 6.65 2.20
CA LYS A 125 11.60 5.97 3.20
C LYS A 125 12.38 6.96 4.07
N GLU A 126 13.00 7.96 3.47
CA GLU A 126 13.71 9.00 4.22
C GLU A 126 12.78 9.81 5.15
N LYS A 127 11.54 10.09 4.72
CA LYS A 127 10.54 10.74 5.58
C LYS A 127 10.13 9.85 6.74
N GLN A 128 9.84 8.57 6.49
CA GLN A 128 9.48 7.62 7.53
C GLN A 128 10.62 7.43 8.54
N ASP A 129 11.88 7.38 8.10
CA ASP A 129 13.02 7.24 8.99
C ASP A 129 13.26 8.50 9.82
N LYS A 130 13.05 9.69 9.24
CA LYS A 130 13.06 10.95 9.98
C LYS A 130 11.96 11.01 11.02
N GLU A 131 10.73 10.62 10.67
CA GLU A 131 9.59 10.59 11.59
C GLU A 131 9.83 9.62 12.74
N LYS A 132 10.30 8.40 12.46
CA LYS A 132 10.71 7.43 13.50
C LYS A 132 11.79 7.98 14.41
N GLY A 133 12.78 8.69 13.85
CA GLY A 133 13.83 9.34 14.64
C GLY A 133 13.30 10.42 15.58
N LEU A 134 12.38 11.26 15.09
CA LEU A 134 11.72 12.29 15.89
C LEU A 134 10.84 11.69 16.99
N ASP A 135 10.07 10.65 16.66
CA ASP A 135 9.23 9.92 17.62
C ASP A 135 10.08 9.27 18.72
N MET A 136 11.20 8.61 18.38
CA MET A 136 12.15 8.09 19.38
C MET A 136 12.72 9.20 20.27
N ARG A 137 13.08 10.35 19.71
CA ARG A 137 13.57 11.50 20.47
C ARG A 137 12.49 12.06 21.40
N GLN A 138 11.26 12.17 20.92
CA GLN A 138 10.13 12.63 21.72
C GLN A 138 9.87 11.68 22.89
N LYS A 139 9.84 10.37 22.62
CA LYS A 139 9.68 9.32 23.64
C LYS A 139 10.76 9.37 24.72
N ALA A 140 12.01 9.67 24.35
CA ALA A 140 13.11 9.80 25.31
C ALA A 140 13.01 11.06 26.19
N MET A 141 12.34 12.11 25.69
CA MET A 141 12.14 13.38 26.40
C MET A 141 10.82 13.44 27.18
N GLU A 142 9.99 12.39 27.13
CA GLU A 142 8.74 12.32 27.89
C GLU A 142 9.01 12.26 29.40
N THR A 143 8.23 13.02 30.17
CA THR A 143 8.21 12.88 31.63
C THR A 143 7.44 11.61 32.03
N MET A 144 7.72 11.07 33.23
CA MET A 144 7.07 9.85 33.75
C MET A 144 5.53 9.88 33.66
N GLY A 145 4.91 11.05 33.86
CA GLY A 145 3.46 11.22 33.73
C GLY A 145 2.95 11.12 32.29
N GLN A 146 3.70 11.65 31.32
CA GLN A 146 3.36 11.58 29.90
C GLN A 146 3.54 10.16 29.35
N THR A 147 4.63 9.47 29.71
CA THR A 147 4.86 8.07 29.33
C THR A 147 3.78 7.15 29.89
N ARG A 148 3.34 7.39 31.13
CA ARG A 148 2.24 6.63 31.75
C ARG A 148 0.90 6.82 31.02
N LYS A 149 0.62 8.03 30.53
CA LYS A 149 -0.60 8.33 29.75
C LYS A 149 -0.57 7.70 28.36
N ARG A 150 0.56 7.77 27.65
CA ARG A 150 0.73 7.14 26.33
C ARG A 150 0.66 5.61 26.40
N THR A 151 1.28 5.01 27.43
CA THR A 151 1.21 3.56 27.65
C THR A 151 -0.16 3.08 28.13
N SER A 152 -0.96 3.90 28.82
CA SER A 152 -2.36 3.54 29.12
C SER A 152 -3.24 3.56 27.87
N GLU A 153 -3.08 4.57 27.00
CA GLU A 153 -3.82 4.64 25.72
C GLU A 153 -3.47 3.46 24.78
N ASP A 154 -2.19 3.09 24.67
CA ASP A 154 -1.74 1.89 23.93
C ASP A 154 -2.30 0.59 24.56
N LYS A 155 -2.39 0.52 25.90
CA LYS A 155 -2.97 -0.63 26.61
C LYS A 155 -4.47 -0.73 26.43
N ASP A 156 -5.18 0.38 26.37
CA ASP A 156 -6.63 0.41 26.14
C ASP A 156 -6.95 -0.09 24.73
N ASP A 157 -6.17 0.28 23.70
CA ASP A 157 -6.37 -0.22 22.33
C ASP A 157 -6.03 -1.72 22.19
N VAL A 158 -5.01 -2.20 22.92
CA VAL A 158 -4.68 -3.64 23.04
C VAL A 158 -5.77 -4.38 23.83
N PHE A 159 -6.27 -3.80 24.92
CA PHE A 159 -7.33 -4.38 25.74
C PHE A 159 -8.64 -4.48 24.96
N GLU A 160 -9.01 -3.45 24.19
CA GLU A 160 -10.22 -3.44 23.37
C GLU A 160 -10.13 -4.45 22.22
N ARG A 161 -8.94 -4.64 21.63
CA ARG A 161 -8.66 -5.69 20.63
C ARG A 161 -8.70 -7.09 21.25
N MET A 162 -8.21 -7.25 22.48
CA MET A 162 -8.24 -8.51 23.23
C MET A 162 -9.66 -8.86 23.70
N LYS A 163 -10.47 -7.86 24.08
CA LYS A 163 -11.87 -8.00 24.48
C LYS A 163 -12.77 -8.41 23.30
N ARG A 164 -12.52 -7.88 22.10
CA ARG A 164 -13.17 -8.37 20.86
C ARG A 164 -12.87 -9.84 20.56
N ARG A 165 -11.65 -10.31 20.84
CA ARG A 165 -11.30 -11.75 20.75
C ARG A 165 -11.89 -12.61 21.87
N ARG A 166 -12.23 -12.02 23.03
CA ARG A 166 -12.83 -12.67 24.20
C ARG A 166 -14.36 -12.64 24.22
N SER A 167 -15.00 -12.30 23.10
CA SER A 167 -16.47 -12.40 22.99
C SER A 167 -16.91 -13.80 23.41
N ARG A 168 -17.78 -13.83 24.41
CA ARG A 168 -18.16 -14.96 25.28
C ARG A 168 -18.34 -16.26 24.47
N SER A 169 -17.47 -17.25 24.70
CA SER A 169 -17.63 -18.59 24.13
C SER A 169 -18.94 -19.20 24.63
N GLU A 170 -19.70 -19.82 23.73
CA GLU A 170 -21.02 -20.44 23.95
C GLU A 170 -21.04 -21.45 25.11
N THR A 171 -19.88 -22.00 25.49
CA THR A 171 -19.75 -22.86 26.67
C THR A 171 -19.93 -22.10 27.98
N VAL A 172 -19.50 -20.84 28.06
CA VAL A 172 -19.62 -20.02 29.27
C VAL A 172 -21.07 -19.60 29.52
N THR A 173 -21.84 -19.30 28.47
CA THR A 173 -23.28 -19.01 28.60
C THR A 173 -24.07 -20.24 29.06
N TRP A 174 -23.68 -21.43 28.60
CA TRP A 174 -24.29 -22.68 29.07
C TRP A 174 -24.00 -22.96 30.55
N LEU A 175 -22.77 -22.71 31.01
CA LEU A 175 -22.39 -22.90 32.42
C LEU A 175 -23.16 -21.98 33.37
N ASP A 176 -23.33 -20.70 33.00
CA ASP A 176 -24.11 -19.75 33.80
C ASP A 176 -25.58 -20.18 33.89
N LYS A 177 -26.19 -20.57 32.76
CA LYS A 177 -27.56 -21.08 32.71
C LYS A 177 -27.73 -22.35 33.55
N LYS A 178 -26.72 -23.23 33.56
CA LYS A 178 -26.70 -24.44 34.38
C LYS A 178 -26.63 -24.10 35.87
N ALA A 179 -25.80 -23.12 36.25
CA ALA A 179 -25.67 -22.67 37.63
C ALA A 179 -26.95 -22.00 38.15
N GLU A 180 -27.61 -21.18 37.31
CA GLU A 180 -28.92 -20.61 37.63
C GLU A 180 -29.95 -21.70 37.91
N GLN A 181 -30.09 -22.68 37.02
CA GLN A 181 -31.00 -23.83 37.21
C GLN A 181 -30.71 -24.58 38.51
N ASP A 182 -29.44 -24.84 38.81
CA ASP A 182 -29.04 -25.54 40.04
C ASP A 182 -29.37 -24.74 41.30
N THR A 183 -29.26 -23.41 41.26
CA THR A 183 -29.66 -22.54 42.38
C THR A 183 -31.18 -22.53 42.59
N GLU A 184 -31.96 -22.56 41.51
CA GLU A 184 -33.42 -22.64 41.58
C GLU A 184 -33.87 -23.97 42.17
N TRP A 185 -33.26 -25.08 41.75
CA TRP A 185 -33.51 -26.40 42.33
C TRP A 185 -33.24 -26.45 43.84
N ARG A 186 -32.11 -25.90 44.28
CA ARG A 186 -31.80 -25.82 45.73
C ARG A 186 -32.84 -25.00 46.50
N LYS A 187 -33.30 -23.88 45.94
CA LYS A 187 -34.33 -23.05 46.58
C LYS A 187 -35.65 -23.81 46.73
N LEU A 188 -36.10 -24.50 45.68
CA LEU A 188 -37.31 -25.32 45.73
C LEU A 188 -37.23 -26.41 46.79
N LEU A 189 -36.08 -27.09 46.88
CA LEU A 189 -35.86 -28.16 47.86
C LEU A 189 -35.91 -27.63 49.30
N VAL A 190 -35.35 -26.44 49.54
CA VAL A 190 -35.45 -25.74 50.83
C VAL A 190 -36.89 -25.32 51.13
N GLU A 191 -37.65 -24.85 50.15
CA GLU A 191 -39.07 -24.53 50.36
C GLU A 191 -39.91 -25.77 50.68
N GLU A 192 -39.69 -26.87 49.98
CA GLU A 192 -40.40 -28.12 50.22
C GLU A 192 -40.12 -28.67 51.62
N SER A 193 -38.86 -28.66 52.05
CA SER A 193 -38.49 -29.02 53.42
C SER A 193 -39.17 -28.13 54.47
N LYS A 194 -39.27 -26.81 54.23
CA LYS A 194 -40.01 -25.88 55.11
C LYS A 194 -41.51 -26.22 55.17
N ARG A 195 -42.12 -26.60 54.04
CA ARG A 195 -43.53 -27.02 53.98
C ARG A 195 -43.75 -28.31 54.76
N GLU A 196 -42.88 -29.30 54.60
CA GLU A 196 -42.94 -30.55 55.36
C GLU A 196 -42.82 -30.29 56.87
N ILE A 197 -41.85 -29.49 57.30
CA ILE A 197 -41.69 -29.09 58.70
C ILE A 197 -42.96 -28.41 59.21
N GLY A 198 -43.56 -27.52 58.42
CA GLY A 198 -44.84 -26.87 58.74
C GLY A 198 -45.99 -27.88 58.92
N ILE A 199 -46.10 -28.87 58.04
CA ILE A 199 -47.11 -29.95 58.14
C ILE A 199 -46.87 -30.81 59.37
N TRP A 200 -45.61 -31.16 59.68
CA TRP A 200 -45.25 -31.90 60.88
C TRP A 200 -45.60 -31.12 62.15
N GLN A 201 -45.34 -29.82 62.21
CA GLN A 201 -45.73 -28.96 63.32
C GLN A 201 -47.27 -28.80 63.44
N GLY A 202 -47.99 -28.78 62.32
CA GLY A 202 -49.46 -28.80 62.32
C GLY A 202 -50.03 -30.10 62.87
N LYS A 203 -49.47 -31.26 62.48
CA LYS A 203 -49.86 -32.58 62.99
C LYS A 203 -49.55 -32.76 64.48
N THR A 204 -48.42 -32.25 64.97
CA THR A 204 -48.09 -32.30 66.41
C THR A 204 -48.99 -31.38 67.23
N ARG A 205 -49.33 -30.18 66.72
CA ARG A 205 -50.31 -29.28 67.37
C ARG A 205 -51.73 -29.86 67.36
N GLY A 206 -52.16 -30.55 66.31
CA GLY A 206 -53.46 -31.25 66.26
C GLY A 206 -53.55 -32.45 67.22
N LYS A 207 -52.45 -33.19 67.43
CA LYS A 207 -52.37 -34.24 68.45
C LYS A 207 -52.35 -33.68 69.87
N SER A 208 -51.71 -32.54 70.09
CA SER A 208 -51.72 -31.81 71.37
C SER A 208 -53.10 -31.21 71.69
N TRP A 209 -53.83 -30.70 70.70
CA TRP A 209 -55.22 -30.23 70.86
C TRP A 209 -56.19 -31.37 71.20
N LYS A 210 -56.09 -32.53 70.55
CA LYS A 210 -56.88 -33.72 70.91
C LYS A 210 -56.56 -34.26 72.33
N PHE A 211 -55.32 -34.12 72.79
CA PHE A 211 -54.96 -34.47 74.17
C PHE A 211 -55.59 -33.49 75.19
N ARG A 212 -55.69 -32.20 74.83
CA ARG A 212 -56.27 -31.16 75.69
C ARG A 212 -57.80 -31.20 75.72
N GLU A 213 -58.48 -31.49 74.60
CA GLU A 213 -59.94 -31.66 74.57
C GLU A 213 -60.42 -32.90 75.32
N ASN A 214 -59.71 -34.04 75.24
CA ASN A 214 -60.06 -35.24 76.01
C ASN A 214 -59.82 -35.07 77.52
N SER A 215 -59.02 -34.09 77.94
CA SER A 215 -58.80 -33.77 79.36
C SER A 215 -59.93 -32.93 79.97
N TRP A 216 -60.80 -32.32 79.17
CA TRP A 216 -61.92 -31.47 79.64
C TRP A 216 -63.28 -32.19 79.61
N LYS A 217 -63.32 -33.48 79.28
CA LYS A 217 -64.54 -34.32 79.24
C LYS A 217 -64.65 -35.39 80.35
N CYS A 218 -63.76 -35.39 81.33
CA CYS A 218 -63.84 -36.27 82.51
C CYS A 218 -63.58 -35.52 83.83
N LYS A 219 -64.55 -34.68 84.24
CA LYS A 219 -65.08 -34.54 85.61
C LYS A 219 -65.98 -33.32 85.70
#